data_AF-A0A8T6NDI7-F1
#
_entry.id   AF-A0A8T6NDI7-F1
#
_cell.length_a   1.000
_cell.length_b   1.000
_cell.length_c   1.000
_cell.angle_alpha   90.00
_cell.angle_beta   90.00
_cell.angle_gamma   90.00
#
_symmetry.space_group_name_H-M   'P 1'
#
loop_
_entity.id
_entity.type
_entity.pdbx_description
1 polymer ?
#
loop_
_entity_poly.entity_id
_entity_poly.type
_entity_poly.pdbx_seq_one_letter_code
_entity_poly.pdbx_strand_id
1 'polypeptide(L)'
;MQYSSKSEPRILFADGTKIRNVDVEGKGVKGWTDPKMASTLSTQVEYLSYSGKDYLTCRSTSGKVYFYDRRGKERMNPIQLDTTLCEVFLERGKSLSTCCYIGYDTLGNLIEQPIGGKAKVNNTLPLGGDLGLIHTGIKDHDLVTISKDHLVTLDADRNVKLDYLLPESMDPDIKILNRDKMWVGLHAKDNDHFYIMDLEGQMLDKMPVIGRGAALVIDIDGNGTLELMISDGKRELRAYGLAD
;
A
#
# COMPACT_ATOMS: atom_id res chain seq x y z
N MET A 1 -2.77 -1.06 17.64
CA MET A 1 -1.99 -2.32 17.61
C MET A 1 -2.24 -3.08 18.90
N GLN A 2 -2.65 -4.35 18.81
CA GLN A 2 -2.90 -5.21 19.97
C GLN A 2 -1.77 -6.24 20.07
N TYR A 3 -1.06 -6.27 21.20
CA TYR A 3 0.16 -7.07 21.39
C TYR A 3 -0.09 -8.47 21.96
N SER A 4 -1.24 -8.69 22.62
CA SER A 4 -1.75 -10.00 23.08
C SER A 4 -3.21 -9.85 23.55
N SER A 5 -3.89 -10.96 23.85
CA SER A 5 -5.27 -10.95 24.39
C SER A 5 -5.43 -10.23 25.74
N LYS A 6 -4.31 -9.86 26.41
CA LYS A 6 -4.27 -9.08 27.65
C LYS A 6 -3.58 -7.72 27.51
N SER A 7 -3.19 -7.30 26.30
CA SER A 7 -2.45 -6.04 26.12
C SER A 7 -3.38 -4.84 26.00
N GLU A 8 -3.03 -3.75 26.70
CA GLU A 8 -3.62 -2.43 26.45
C GLU A 8 -3.31 -1.99 25.01
N PRO A 9 -4.34 -1.72 24.18
CA PRO A 9 -4.13 -1.28 22.81
C PRO A 9 -3.42 0.07 22.79
N ARG A 10 -2.50 0.24 21.85
CA ARG A 10 -1.81 1.51 21.61
C ARG A 10 -2.07 2.03 20.20
N ILE A 11 -2.12 3.34 20.10
CA ILE A 11 -2.23 4.08 18.85
C ILE A 11 -0.90 4.81 18.65
N LEU A 12 -0.21 4.47 17.58
CA LEU A 12 1.05 5.07 17.15
C LEU A 12 0.81 5.84 15.87
N PHE A 13 1.22 7.10 15.83
CA PHE A 13 1.06 7.93 14.63
C PHE A 13 2.20 8.94 14.50
N ALA A 14 2.47 9.31 13.26
CA ALA A 14 3.38 10.39 12.91
C ALA A 14 2.74 11.75 13.21
N ASP A 15 3.48 12.62 13.91
CA ASP A 15 3.09 14.01 14.22
C ASP A 15 4.27 14.92 13.87
N GLY A 16 4.29 15.39 12.62
CA GLY A 16 5.41 16.15 12.07
C GLY A 16 6.72 15.35 12.15
N THR A 17 7.62 15.78 13.04
CA THR A 17 8.93 15.14 13.24
C THR A 17 8.96 14.12 14.39
N LYS A 18 7.81 13.80 14.98
CA LYS A 18 7.72 12.92 16.16
C LYS A 18 6.83 11.71 15.90
N ILE A 19 7.02 10.67 16.71
CA ILE A 19 6.06 9.58 16.84
C ILE A 19 5.33 9.74 18.17
N ARG A 20 4.00 9.88 18.10
CA ARG A 20 3.13 9.86 19.26
C ARG A 20 2.73 8.43 19.58
N ASN A 21 2.69 8.11 20.87
CA ASN A 21 2.22 6.84 21.39
C ASN A 21 1.20 7.10 22.49
N VAL A 22 -0.06 6.82 22.18
CA VAL A 22 -1.18 7.06 23.08
C VAL A 22 -1.98 5.77 23.32
N ASP A 23 -2.66 5.71 24.46
CA ASP A 23 -3.64 4.67 24.74
C ASP A 23 -4.96 4.92 23.98
N VAL A 24 -5.94 4.05 24.22
CA VAL A 24 -7.28 4.14 23.59
C VAL A 24 -8.07 5.39 23.98
N GLU A 25 -7.70 6.05 25.08
CA GLU A 25 -8.30 7.32 25.53
C GLU A 25 -7.53 8.53 25.01
N GLY A 26 -6.47 8.32 24.21
CA GLY A 26 -5.62 9.38 23.68
C GLY A 26 -4.58 9.92 24.67
N LYS A 27 -4.38 9.27 25.83
CA LYS A 27 -3.37 9.69 26.81
C LYS A 27 -2.00 9.13 26.44
N GLY A 28 -0.96 9.93 26.65
CA GLY A 28 0.42 9.54 26.38
C GLY A 28 0.85 8.31 27.19
N VAL A 29 1.42 7.31 26.51
CA VAL A 29 1.88 6.07 27.16
C VAL A 29 3.10 6.34 28.04
N LYS A 30 3.01 5.95 29.31
CA LYS A 30 4.11 6.09 30.28
C LYS A 30 5.36 5.32 29.83
N GLY A 31 6.52 5.97 29.91
CA GLY A 31 7.81 5.38 29.56
C GLY A 31 8.15 5.38 28.07
N TRP A 32 7.31 6.00 27.23
CA TRP A 32 7.65 6.35 25.85
C TRP A 32 8.74 7.42 25.83
N THR A 33 9.77 7.23 25.00
CA THR A 33 10.91 8.17 24.93
C THR A 33 10.65 9.40 24.07
N ASP A 34 9.52 9.49 23.37
CA ASP A 34 9.16 10.59 22.46
C ASP A 34 10.24 10.86 21.39
N PRO A 35 10.58 9.88 20.54
CA PRO A 35 11.64 10.04 19.55
C PRO A 35 11.31 11.19 18.59
N LYS A 36 12.34 11.98 18.28
CA LYS A 36 12.28 13.12 17.37
C LYS A 36 13.28 12.94 16.24
N MET A 37 12.79 13.14 15.01
CA MET A 37 13.55 12.96 13.78
C MET A 37 13.95 14.32 13.21
N ALA A 38 14.94 14.32 12.31
CA ALA A 38 15.45 15.54 11.70
C ALA A 38 14.51 16.12 10.63
N SER A 39 13.66 15.28 10.04
CA SER A 39 12.70 15.64 8.99
C SER A 39 11.33 15.06 9.30
N THR A 40 10.30 15.67 8.71
CA THR A 40 8.90 15.26 8.87
C THR A 40 8.72 13.82 8.43
N LEU A 41 7.96 13.05 9.20
CA LEU A 41 7.58 11.70 8.82
C LEU A 41 6.57 11.73 7.67
N SER A 42 6.79 10.90 6.66
CA SER A 42 5.97 10.81 5.45
C SER A 42 5.10 9.55 5.40
N THR A 43 5.30 8.60 6.32
CA THR A 43 4.52 7.35 6.37
C THR A 43 3.90 7.13 7.74
N GLN A 44 2.87 6.28 7.78
CA GLN A 44 2.40 5.69 9.03
C GLN A 44 3.52 4.87 9.68
N VAL A 45 3.44 4.72 11.01
CA VAL A 45 4.33 3.82 11.76
C VAL A 45 3.93 2.38 11.46
N GLU A 46 4.84 1.63 10.84
CA GLU A 46 4.70 0.21 10.59
C GLU A 46 5.32 -0.61 11.73
N TYR A 47 4.74 -1.78 11.99
CA TYR A 47 5.26 -2.73 12.98
C TYR A 47 5.75 -4.00 12.35
N LEU A 48 6.96 -4.39 12.75
CA LEU A 48 7.62 -5.62 12.36
C LEU A 48 8.02 -6.39 13.62
N SER A 49 7.90 -7.71 13.57
CA SER A 49 8.34 -8.60 14.64
C SER A 49 9.19 -9.72 14.06
N TYR A 50 10.46 -9.76 14.43
CA TYR A 50 11.42 -10.73 13.93
C TYR A 50 12.29 -11.25 15.07
N SER A 51 12.39 -12.57 15.20
CA SER A 51 13.24 -13.23 16.20
C SER A 51 13.03 -12.70 17.63
N GLY A 52 11.77 -12.51 18.02
CA GLY A 52 11.39 -12.00 19.35
C GLY A 52 11.68 -10.51 19.57
N LYS A 53 12.06 -9.78 18.52
CA LYS A 53 12.30 -8.33 18.56
C LYS A 53 11.23 -7.60 17.78
N ASP A 54 10.61 -6.64 18.47
CA ASP A 54 9.72 -5.66 17.87
C ASP A 54 10.49 -4.48 17.29
N TYR A 55 10.02 -4.00 16.14
CA TYR A 55 10.48 -2.81 15.45
C TYR A 55 9.26 -1.95 15.07
N LEU A 56 9.31 -0.69 15.43
CA LEU A 56 8.43 0.37 14.94
C LEU A 56 9.22 1.16 13.90
N THR A 57 8.78 1.12 12.65
CA THR A 57 9.48 1.78 11.56
C THR A 57 8.63 2.86 10.91
N CYS A 58 9.29 3.93 10.46
CA CYS A 58 8.67 5.03 9.78
C CYS A 58 9.69 5.70 8.86
N ARG A 59 9.22 6.22 7.72
CA ARG A 59 10.03 6.96 6.77
C ARG A 59 9.80 8.46 6.95
N SER A 60 10.83 9.25 6.74
CA SER A 60 10.75 10.70 6.65
C SER A 60 10.70 11.21 5.20
N THR A 61 10.30 12.46 5.03
CA THR A 61 10.28 13.15 3.73
C THR A 61 11.67 13.27 3.08
N SER A 62 12.74 13.10 3.86
CA SER A 62 14.11 13.04 3.33
C SER A 62 14.55 11.62 2.91
N GLY A 63 13.64 10.64 2.92
CA GLY A 63 13.93 9.25 2.59
C GLY A 63 14.66 8.46 3.68
N LYS A 64 14.80 9.01 4.90
CA LYS A 64 15.38 8.25 6.02
C LYS A 64 14.33 7.34 6.64
N VAL A 65 14.70 6.10 6.89
CA VAL A 65 13.88 5.11 7.57
C VAL A 65 14.46 4.86 8.95
N TYR A 66 13.61 5.02 9.97
CA TYR A 66 13.97 4.85 11.37
C TYR A 66 13.43 3.54 11.91
N PHE A 67 14.06 3.01 12.96
CA PHE A 67 13.68 1.76 13.61
C PHE A 67 13.77 1.89 15.12
N TYR A 68 12.61 1.84 15.78
CA TYR A 68 12.49 1.97 17.23
C TYR A 68 11.97 0.69 17.87
N ASP A 69 12.24 0.49 19.15
CA ASP A 69 11.55 -0.53 19.94
C ASP A 69 10.19 -0.01 20.45
N ARG A 70 9.44 -0.86 21.17
CA ARG A 70 8.12 -0.50 21.73
C ARG A 70 8.15 0.62 22.80
N ARG A 71 9.33 1.04 23.25
CA ARG A 71 9.54 2.16 24.18
C ARG A 71 9.96 3.43 23.46
N GLY A 72 10.21 3.37 22.14
CA GLY A 72 10.65 4.49 21.32
C GLY A 72 12.16 4.65 21.28
N LYS A 73 12.91 3.68 21.83
CA LYS A 73 14.38 3.70 21.78
C LYS A 73 14.84 3.21 20.42
N GLU A 74 15.87 3.85 19.87
CA GLU A 74 16.47 3.41 18.62
C GLU A 74 16.97 1.97 18.76
N ARG A 75 16.52 1.12 17.83
CA ARG A 75 16.83 -0.31 17.81
C ARG A 75 17.97 -0.62 16.85
N MET A 76 18.09 0.18 15.79
CA MET A 76 19.17 0.13 14.81
C MET A 76 19.33 1.50 14.15
N ASN A 77 20.51 1.74 13.60
CA ASN A 77 20.81 2.97 12.88
C ASN A 77 19.79 3.18 11.74
N PRO A 78 19.35 4.43 11.51
CA PRO A 78 18.51 4.75 10.38
C PRO A 78 19.19 4.42 9.05
N ILE A 79 18.41 4.00 8.06
CA ILE A 79 18.90 3.79 6.70
C ILE A 79 18.41 4.93 5.80
N GLN A 80 19.19 5.21 4.76
CA GLN A 80 18.81 6.18 3.72
C GLN A 80 18.30 5.41 2.51
N LEU A 81 17.04 5.63 2.14
CA LEU A 81 16.52 5.15 0.87
C LEU A 81 17.01 6.04 -0.27
N ASP A 82 17.03 5.47 -1.46
CA ASP A 82 17.16 6.24 -2.69
C ASP A 82 16.07 7.31 -2.73
N THR A 83 16.46 8.58 -2.88
CA THR A 83 15.53 9.72 -2.85
C THR A 83 14.78 9.90 -4.16
N THR A 84 15.12 9.13 -5.21
CA THR A 84 14.40 9.11 -6.49
C THR A 84 13.17 8.21 -6.47
N LEU A 85 13.05 7.37 -5.44
CA LEU A 85 11.93 6.45 -5.28
C LEU A 85 10.59 7.17 -5.03
N CYS A 86 9.58 6.79 -5.81
CA CYS A 86 8.17 7.15 -5.68
C CYS A 86 7.35 5.95 -5.16
N GLU A 87 6.21 6.23 -4.52
CA GLU A 87 5.26 5.23 -3.98
C GLU A 87 5.89 4.03 -3.27
N VAL A 88 6.74 4.31 -2.29
CA VAL A 88 7.54 3.28 -1.63
C VAL A 88 6.76 2.56 -0.54
N PHE A 89 6.71 1.23 -0.63
CA PHE A 89 6.20 0.33 0.40
C PHE A 89 7.30 -0.61 0.92
N LEU A 90 7.00 -1.28 2.04
CA LEU A 90 7.86 -2.31 2.62
C LEU A 90 7.34 -3.71 2.28
N GLU A 91 8.14 -4.47 1.53
CA GLU A 91 7.96 -5.90 1.35
C GLU A 91 8.58 -6.65 2.55
N ARG A 92 7.77 -7.50 3.19
CA ARG A 92 8.18 -8.22 4.40
C ARG A 92 8.87 -9.53 4.04
N GLY A 93 10.09 -9.71 4.54
CA GLY A 93 10.83 -10.97 4.42
C GLY A 93 10.61 -11.92 5.60
N LYS A 94 11.29 -13.06 5.57
CA LYS A 94 11.35 -14.06 6.67
C LYS A 94 12.12 -13.55 7.89
N SER A 95 13.03 -12.60 7.67
CA SER A 95 13.76 -11.85 8.70
C SER A 95 13.82 -10.38 8.31
N LEU A 96 14.18 -9.51 9.26
CA LEU A 96 14.37 -8.08 9.01
C LEU A 96 15.40 -7.82 7.89
N SER A 97 16.47 -8.61 7.83
CA SER A 97 17.52 -8.44 6.80
C SER A 97 17.06 -8.82 5.39
N THR A 98 15.96 -9.57 5.28
CA THR A 98 15.34 -9.96 4.01
C THR A 98 14.15 -9.08 3.64
N CYS A 99 13.80 -8.08 4.45
CA CYS A 99 12.80 -7.09 4.04
C CYS A 99 13.40 -6.14 2.99
N CYS A 100 12.54 -5.68 2.10
CA CYS A 100 12.92 -4.84 0.98
C CYS A 100 11.98 -3.63 0.88
N TYR A 101 12.55 -2.44 0.70
CA TYR A 101 11.76 -1.29 0.28
C TYR A 101 11.65 -1.31 -1.24
N ILE A 102 10.44 -1.20 -1.74
CA ILE A 102 10.15 -1.26 -3.16
C ILE A 102 9.38 0.00 -3.54
N GLY A 103 9.77 0.58 -4.67
CA GLY A 103 9.04 1.65 -5.33
C GLY A 103 9.56 1.77 -6.76
N TYR A 104 9.34 2.91 -7.40
CA TYR A 104 9.80 3.14 -8.76
C TYR A 104 10.48 4.51 -8.90
N ASP A 105 11.33 4.69 -9.92
CA ASP A 105 11.92 5.99 -10.23
C ASP A 105 11.07 6.82 -11.23
N THR A 106 11.48 8.04 -11.52
CA THR A 106 10.76 8.93 -12.46
C THR A 106 10.66 8.40 -13.89
N LEU A 107 11.40 7.34 -14.24
CA LEU A 107 11.34 6.68 -15.55
C LEU A 107 10.45 5.43 -15.52
N GLY A 108 9.91 5.07 -14.35
CA GLY A 108 9.08 3.89 -14.13
C GLY A 108 9.88 2.61 -13.87
N ASN A 109 11.20 2.69 -13.64
CA ASN A 109 11.97 1.50 -13.28
C ASN A 109 11.64 1.08 -11.85
N LEU A 110 11.37 -0.20 -11.64
CA LEU A 110 11.20 -0.75 -10.30
C LEU A 110 12.55 -0.73 -9.58
N ILE A 111 12.58 -0.22 -8.35
CA ILE A 111 13.77 -0.18 -7.51
C ILE A 111 13.49 -0.96 -6.24
N GLU A 112 14.38 -1.90 -5.94
CA GLU A 112 14.33 -2.77 -4.77
C GLU A 112 15.54 -2.48 -3.88
N GLN A 113 15.30 -1.99 -2.66
CA GLN A 113 16.33 -1.67 -1.69
C GLN A 113 16.17 -2.51 -0.41
N PRO A 114 16.97 -3.58 -0.25
CA PRO A 114 17.02 -4.34 0.99
C PRO A 114 17.43 -3.45 2.18
N ILE A 115 16.88 -3.68 3.37
CA ILE A 115 17.18 -2.88 4.57
C ILE A 115 18.69 -2.82 4.86
N GLY A 116 19.43 -3.90 4.61
CA GLY A 116 20.89 -3.97 4.81
C GLY A 116 21.73 -3.80 3.54
N GLY A 117 21.10 -3.47 2.40
CA GLY A 117 21.72 -3.54 1.08
C GLY A 117 21.68 -2.22 0.30
N LYS A 118 22.35 -2.23 -0.85
CA LYS A 118 22.20 -1.17 -1.85
C LYS A 118 20.94 -1.41 -2.67
N ALA A 119 20.36 -0.32 -3.18
CA ALA A 119 19.28 -0.39 -4.15
C ALA A 119 19.71 -1.16 -5.41
N LYS A 120 18.80 -1.96 -5.94
CA LYS A 120 18.90 -2.67 -7.22
C LYS A 120 17.80 -2.16 -8.13
N VAL A 121 18.16 -1.78 -9.34
CA VAL A 121 17.19 -1.41 -10.38
C VAL A 121 16.75 -2.67 -11.12
N ASN A 122 15.46 -2.81 -11.32
CA ASN A 122 14.83 -3.87 -12.10
C ASN A 122 14.11 -3.23 -13.29
N ASN A 123 14.67 -3.41 -14.48
CA ASN A 123 14.20 -2.77 -15.72
C ASN A 123 13.06 -3.54 -16.41
N THR A 124 12.37 -4.42 -15.68
CA THR A 124 11.42 -5.35 -16.28
C THR A 124 10.26 -4.64 -16.98
N LEU A 125 9.93 -3.41 -16.58
CA LEU A 125 8.85 -2.62 -17.17
C LEU A 125 9.27 -1.14 -17.32
N PRO A 126 9.50 -0.61 -18.53
CA PRO A 126 9.67 0.82 -18.74
C PRO A 126 8.30 1.50 -18.74
N LEU A 127 7.73 1.71 -17.56
CA LEU A 127 6.35 2.17 -17.40
C LEU A 127 6.18 3.68 -17.61
N GLY A 128 7.28 4.42 -17.79
CA GLY A 128 7.27 5.88 -17.94
C GLY A 128 6.88 6.60 -16.65
N GLY A 129 6.68 7.92 -16.75
CA GLY A 129 6.11 8.71 -15.65
C GLY A 129 4.58 8.65 -15.63
N ASP A 130 3.98 8.81 -14.46
CA ASP A 130 2.55 8.59 -14.15
C ASP A 130 2.18 7.11 -13.99
N LEU A 131 2.83 6.46 -13.02
CA LEU A 131 2.74 5.05 -12.70
C LEU A 131 2.01 4.85 -11.36
N GLY A 132 1.02 3.97 -11.33
CA GLY A 132 0.47 3.39 -10.12
C GLY A 132 1.17 2.09 -9.74
N LEU A 133 1.44 1.88 -8.46
CA LEU A 133 2.06 0.65 -7.94
C LEU A 133 1.43 0.28 -6.60
N ILE A 134 0.97 -0.97 -6.50
CA ILE A 134 0.54 -1.55 -5.23
C ILE A 134 1.19 -2.92 -5.00
N HIS A 135 1.35 -3.27 -3.73
CA HIS A 135 1.77 -4.60 -3.30
C HIS A 135 0.59 -5.34 -2.70
N THR A 136 0.21 -6.46 -3.33
CA THR A 136 -0.95 -7.27 -2.94
C THR A 136 -0.55 -8.40 -2.00
N GLY A 137 0.67 -8.93 -2.15
CA GLY A 137 1.14 -10.15 -1.48
C GLY A 137 0.45 -11.43 -1.99
N ILE A 138 -0.16 -11.39 -3.17
CA ILE A 138 -0.84 -12.51 -3.83
C ILE A 138 0.17 -13.22 -4.72
N LYS A 139 0.25 -14.56 -4.64
CA LYS A 139 1.36 -15.36 -5.20
C LYS A 139 1.75 -15.01 -6.65
N ASP A 140 0.78 -14.88 -7.54
CA ASP A 140 1.00 -14.59 -8.96
C ASP A 140 0.71 -13.12 -9.33
N HIS A 141 0.35 -12.28 -8.36
CA HIS A 141 0.04 -10.87 -8.60
C HIS A 141 0.63 -9.98 -7.49
N ASP A 142 1.82 -10.35 -7.00
CA ASP A 142 2.50 -9.77 -5.86
C ASP A 142 2.57 -8.24 -5.98
N LEU A 143 2.95 -7.77 -7.16
CA LEU A 143 2.87 -6.35 -7.54
C LEU A 143 1.85 -6.17 -8.66
N VAL A 144 1.07 -5.10 -8.56
CA VAL A 144 0.19 -4.62 -9.64
C VAL A 144 0.62 -3.21 -9.99
N THR A 145 0.85 -2.99 -11.28
CA THR A 145 1.23 -1.70 -11.83
C THR A 145 0.21 -1.24 -12.85
N ILE A 146 0.02 0.08 -12.93
CA ILE A 146 -0.81 0.69 -13.97
C ILE A 146 -0.13 1.93 -14.53
N SER A 147 -0.03 2.03 -15.85
CA SER A 147 0.44 3.23 -16.54
C SER A 147 -0.45 3.46 -17.74
N LYS A 148 -1.13 4.62 -17.77
CA LYS A 148 -2.17 4.92 -18.76
C LYS A 148 -3.24 3.82 -18.79
N ASP A 149 -3.29 3.05 -19.86
CA ASP A 149 -4.23 1.96 -20.14
C ASP A 149 -3.59 0.57 -19.98
N HIS A 150 -2.33 0.47 -19.56
CA HIS A 150 -1.64 -0.81 -19.36
C HIS A 150 -1.61 -1.19 -17.88
N LEU A 151 -2.24 -2.31 -17.53
CA LEU A 151 -2.11 -2.95 -16.23
C LEU A 151 -1.20 -4.17 -16.36
N VAL A 152 -0.15 -4.21 -15.55
CA VAL A 152 0.80 -5.34 -15.51
C VAL A 152 0.93 -5.86 -14.09
N THR A 153 0.82 -7.19 -13.93
CA THR A 153 1.08 -7.86 -12.65
C THR A 153 2.36 -8.67 -12.70
N LEU A 154 3.08 -8.66 -11.58
CA LEU A 154 4.31 -9.40 -11.39
C LEU A 154 4.18 -10.37 -10.22
N ASP A 155 4.82 -11.54 -10.31
CA ASP A 155 5.03 -12.39 -9.13
C ASP A 155 6.17 -11.87 -8.22
N ALA A 156 6.40 -12.56 -7.10
CA ALA A 156 7.47 -12.24 -6.16
C ALA A 156 8.89 -12.31 -6.77
N ASP A 157 9.06 -13.07 -7.87
CA ASP A 157 10.30 -13.17 -8.63
C ASP A 157 10.39 -12.10 -9.74
N ARG A 158 9.41 -11.19 -9.81
CA ARG A 158 9.24 -10.12 -10.81
C ARG A 158 8.99 -10.62 -12.22
N ASN A 159 8.48 -11.84 -12.38
CA ASN A 159 8.01 -12.32 -13.67
C ASN A 159 6.63 -11.76 -13.96
N VAL A 160 6.40 -11.33 -15.20
CA VAL A 160 5.08 -10.90 -15.67
C VAL A 160 4.11 -12.08 -15.64
N LYS A 161 2.94 -11.87 -15.03
CA LYS A 161 1.85 -12.85 -14.94
C LYS A 161 0.60 -12.42 -15.68
N LEU A 162 0.35 -11.12 -15.73
CA LEU A 162 -0.70 -10.50 -16.54
C LEU A 162 -0.13 -9.23 -17.18
N ASP A 163 -0.45 -9.04 -18.45
CA ASP A 163 -0.28 -7.79 -19.19
C ASP A 163 -1.62 -7.54 -19.90
N TYR A 164 -2.35 -6.52 -19.44
CA TYR A 164 -3.73 -6.26 -19.83
C TYR A 164 -3.90 -4.84 -20.33
N LEU A 165 -4.51 -4.69 -21.50
CA LEU A 165 -4.88 -3.41 -22.07
C LEU A 165 -6.31 -3.05 -21.66
N LEU A 166 -6.44 -2.00 -20.87
CA LEU A 166 -7.71 -1.47 -20.37
C LEU A 166 -8.45 -0.68 -21.47
N PRO A 167 -9.78 -0.52 -21.34
CA PRO A 167 -10.58 0.15 -22.36
C PRO A 167 -10.24 1.64 -22.57
N GLU A 168 -9.61 2.26 -21.58
CA GLU A 168 -9.23 3.68 -21.57
C GLU A 168 -8.08 3.94 -20.59
N SER A 169 -7.56 5.18 -20.57
CA SER A 169 -6.51 5.57 -19.62
C SER A 169 -7.05 5.69 -18.21
N MET A 170 -6.31 5.16 -17.25
CA MET A 170 -6.63 5.17 -15.82
C MET A 170 -5.81 6.18 -15.04
N ASP A 171 -6.34 6.55 -13.88
CA ASP A 171 -5.59 7.18 -12.79
C ASP A 171 -4.59 6.17 -12.20
N PRO A 172 -3.39 6.59 -11.73
CA PRO A 172 -2.44 5.70 -11.07
C PRO A 172 -2.93 5.12 -9.72
N ASP A 173 -4.05 5.57 -9.16
CA ASP A 173 -4.63 5.00 -7.93
C ASP A 173 -5.27 3.62 -8.18
N ILE A 174 -4.63 2.55 -7.65
CA ILE A 174 -5.14 1.18 -7.68
C ILE A 174 -5.66 0.81 -6.27
N LYS A 175 -6.89 0.30 -6.18
CA LYS A 175 -7.47 -0.13 -4.89
C LYS A 175 -7.67 -1.63 -4.86
N ILE A 176 -7.17 -2.31 -3.83
CA ILE A 176 -7.59 -3.69 -3.56
C ILE A 176 -9.01 -3.64 -2.96
N LEU A 177 -10.00 -4.16 -3.68
CA LEU A 177 -11.39 -4.17 -3.25
C LEU A 177 -11.77 -5.47 -2.55
N ASN A 178 -11.25 -6.60 -3.04
CA ASN A 178 -11.43 -7.90 -2.41
C ASN A 178 -10.18 -8.75 -2.64
N ARG A 179 -9.47 -9.10 -1.56
CA ARG A 179 -8.23 -9.88 -1.66
C ARG A 179 -8.47 -11.34 -2.03
N ASP A 180 -9.54 -11.94 -1.53
CA ASP A 180 -9.84 -13.36 -1.75
C ASP A 180 -10.27 -13.62 -3.19
N LYS A 181 -11.00 -12.66 -3.78
CA LYS A 181 -11.40 -12.68 -5.19
C LYS A 181 -10.40 -12.00 -6.13
N MET A 182 -9.27 -11.51 -5.62
CA MET A 182 -8.26 -10.77 -6.40
C MET A 182 -8.79 -9.52 -7.15
N TRP A 183 -9.88 -8.93 -6.66
CA TRP A 183 -10.48 -7.77 -7.31
C TRP A 183 -9.75 -6.48 -6.97
N VAL A 184 -9.38 -5.75 -8.03
CA VAL A 184 -8.86 -4.39 -7.95
C VAL A 184 -9.84 -3.40 -8.58
N GLY A 185 -9.92 -2.22 -7.98
CA GLY A 185 -10.69 -1.07 -8.46
C GLY A 185 -9.79 -0.06 -9.16
N LEU A 186 -10.24 0.41 -10.31
CA LEU A 186 -9.50 1.35 -11.17
C LEU A 186 -10.43 2.50 -11.58
N HIS A 187 -9.93 3.74 -11.49
CA HIS A 187 -10.65 4.92 -11.99
C HIS A 187 -10.14 5.28 -13.38
N ALA A 188 -11.05 5.56 -14.31
CA ALA A 188 -10.68 6.24 -15.54
C ALA A 188 -10.15 7.65 -15.25
N LYS A 189 -9.17 8.09 -16.04
CA LYS A 189 -8.50 9.37 -15.86
C LYS A 189 -9.38 10.57 -16.22
N ASP A 190 -10.15 10.43 -17.31
CA ASP A 190 -10.80 11.56 -17.98
C ASP A 190 -12.33 11.60 -17.81
N ASN A 191 -12.92 10.64 -17.09
CA ASN A 191 -14.36 10.57 -16.85
C ASN A 191 -14.69 9.89 -15.51
N ASP A 192 -15.98 9.81 -15.19
CA ASP A 192 -16.46 9.23 -13.93
C ASP A 192 -16.65 7.69 -14.03
N HIS A 193 -15.87 6.99 -14.86
CA HIS A 193 -15.91 5.54 -14.93
C HIS A 193 -15.08 4.89 -13.83
N PHE A 194 -15.65 3.87 -13.21
CA PHE A 194 -14.98 2.98 -12.28
C PHE A 194 -15.09 1.54 -12.75
N TYR A 195 -13.95 0.86 -12.76
CA TYR A 195 -13.81 -0.53 -13.17
C TYR A 195 -13.47 -1.39 -11.97
N ILE A 196 -14.01 -2.61 -11.94
CA ILE A 196 -13.50 -3.69 -11.09
C ILE A 196 -12.94 -4.75 -12.02
N MET A 197 -11.68 -5.09 -11.82
CA MET A 197 -10.98 -6.11 -12.59
C MET A 197 -10.49 -7.21 -11.65
N ASP A 198 -10.69 -8.44 -12.07
CA ASP A 198 -10.06 -9.63 -11.54
C ASP A 198 -8.63 -9.76 -12.08
N LEU A 199 -7.65 -9.99 -11.21
CA LEU A 199 -6.23 -10.05 -11.60
C LEU A 199 -5.90 -11.31 -12.41
N GLU A 200 -6.83 -12.25 -12.54
CA GLU A 200 -6.81 -13.32 -13.54
C GLU A 200 -7.06 -12.84 -14.99
N GLY A 201 -7.28 -11.54 -15.19
CA GLY A 201 -7.42 -10.94 -16.52
C GLY A 201 -8.86 -10.84 -16.99
N GLN A 202 -9.82 -10.74 -16.07
CA GLN A 202 -11.24 -10.59 -16.39
C GLN A 202 -11.78 -9.28 -15.82
N MET A 203 -12.43 -8.48 -16.65
CA MET A 203 -13.22 -7.35 -16.17
C MET A 203 -14.54 -7.88 -15.61
N LEU A 204 -15.00 -7.39 -14.45
CA LEU A 204 -16.32 -7.77 -13.94
C LEU A 204 -17.42 -7.34 -14.90
N ASP A 205 -18.52 -8.09 -14.87
CA ASP A 205 -19.69 -7.79 -15.68
C ASP A 205 -20.24 -6.39 -15.42
N LYS A 206 -20.75 -5.77 -16.50
CA LYS A 206 -21.37 -4.43 -16.50
C LYS A 206 -20.44 -3.29 -16.10
N MET A 207 -19.12 -3.49 -16.19
CA MET A 207 -18.15 -2.42 -16.09
C MET A 207 -18.05 -1.62 -17.41
N PRO A 208 -17.70 -0.33 -17.35
CA PRO A 208 -17.57 0.46 -16.12
C PRO A 208 -18.92 0.84 -15.51
N VAL A 209 -18.90 1.14 -14.20
CA VAL A 209 -20.00 1.86 -13.54
C VAL A 209 -19.66 3.35 -13.41
N ILE A 210 -20.67 4.18 -13.12
CA ILE A 210 -20.46 5.60 -12.82
C ILE A 210 -20.07 5.75 -11.35
N GLY A 211 -18.88 6.28 -11.09
CA GLY A 211 -18.41 6.56 -9.74
C GLY A 211 -17.02 7.20 -9.69
N ARG A 212 -16.81 8.04 -8.68
CA ARG A 212 -15.54 8.71 -8.38
C ARG A 212 -15.27 8.68 -6.87
N GLY A 213 -14.01 8.46 -6.49
CA GLY A 213 -13.58 8.52 -5.08
C GLY A 213 -13.47 7.15 -4.41
N ALA A 214 -13.72 7.09 -3.10
CA ALA A 214 -13.57 5.85 -2.34
C ALA A 214 -14.66 4.83 -2.71
N ALA A 215 -14.22 3.60 -2.98
CA ALA A 215 -15.06 2.45 -3.27
C ALA A 215 -14.97 1.45 -2.12
N LEU A 216 -16.10 0.81 -1.79
CA LEU A 216 -16.18 -0.28 -0.84
C LEU A 216 -16.97 -1.42 -1.47
N VAL A 217 -16.47 -2.65 -1.33
CA VAL A 217 -17.20 -3.86 -1.72
C VAL A 217 -17.65 -4.57 -0.45
N ILE A 218 -18.96 -4.76 -0.29
CA ILE A 218 -19.58 -5.32 0.91
C ILE A 218 -20.91 -5.98 0.57
N ASP A 219 -21.28 -7.03 1.29
CA ASP A 219 -22.65 -7.56 1.33
C ASP A 219 -23.48 -6.68 2.29
N ILE A 220 -24.24 -5.74 1.72
CA ILE A 220 -24.94 -4.72 2.53
C ILE A 220 -26.23 -5.24 3.18
N ASP A 221 -26.90 -6.21 2.54
CA ASP A 221 -28.19 -6.73 2.99
C ASP A 221 -28.10 -8.14 3.62
N GLY A 222 -26.91 -8.74 3.62
CA GLY A 222 -26.63 -10.05 4.21
C GLY A 222 -27.13 -11.21 3.34
N ASN A 223 -27.35 -11.00 2.04
CA ASN A 223 -27.88 -12.02 1.14
C ASN A 223 -26.79 -12.95 0.56
N GLY A 224 -25.51 -12.68 0.84
CA GLY A 224 -24.35 -13.42 0.35
C GLY A 224 -23.75 -12.92 -0.96
N THR A 225 -24.35 -11.90 -1.58
CA THR A 225 -23.87 -11.21 -2.78
C THR A 225 -23.12 -9.95 -2.37
N LEU A 226 -22.12 -9.54 -3.16
CA LEU A 226 -21.38 -8.33 -2.89
C LEU A 226 -21.95 -7.16 -3.69
N GLU A 227 -22.06 -6.00 -3.05
CA GLU A 227 -22.35 -4.72 -3.70
C GLU A 227 -21.11 -3.83 -3.71
N LEU A 228 -20.92 -3.11 -4.81
CA LEU A 228 -20.03 -1.96 -4.88
C LEU A 228 -20.77 -0.70 -4.40
N MET A 229 -20.27 -0.13 -3.31
CA MET A 229 -20.63 1.19 -2.80
C MET A 229 -19.60 2.22 -3.25
N ILE A 230 -20.02 3.23 -4.02
CA ILE A 230 -19.11 4.27 -4.53
C ILE A 230 -19.82 5.62 -4.64
N SER A 231 -19.10 6.71 -4.36
CA SER A 231 -19.65 8.06 -4.56
C SER A 231 -19.69 8.40 -6.05
N ASP A 232 -20.62 9.23 -6.49
CA ASP A 232 -20.65 9.72 -7.87
C ASP A 232 -19.93 11.07 -8.06
N GLY A 233 -19.25 11.56 -7.02
CA GLY A 233 -18.61 12.88 -7.00
C GLY A 233 -19.60 14.07 -6.90
N LYS A 234 -20.92 13.84 -6.93
CA LYS A 234 -21.98 14.86 -6.89
C LYS A 234 -22.83 14.79 -5.62
N ARG A 235 -22.26 14.21 -4.56
CA ARG A 235 -22.89 13.98 -3.24
C ARG A 235 -23.92 12.85 -3.23
N GLU A 236 -23.94 11.98 -4.23
CA GLU A 236 -24.68 10.72 -4.16
C GLU A 236 -23.73 9.57 -3.80
N LEU A 237 -24.25 8.61 -3.06
CA LEU A 237 -23.64 7.30 -2.85
C LEU A 237 -24.47 6.28 -3.63
N ARG A 238 -23.82 5.51 -4.50
CA ARG A 238 -24.46 4.52 -5.36
C ARG A 238 -24.08 3.12 -4.91
N ALA A 239 -25.04 2.20 -5.01
CA ALA A 239 -24.87 0.78 -4.76
C ALA A 239 -25.08 0.03 -6.08
N TYR A 240 -24.10 -0.76 -6.51
CA TYR A 240 -24.18 -1.61 -7.69
C TYR A 240 -24.06 -3.06 -7.25
N GLY A 241 -25.06 -3.90 -7.55
CA GLY A 241 -24.96 -5.34 -7.32
C GLY A 241 -23.90 -5.95 -8.24
N LEU A 242 -22.94 -6.67 -7.67
CA LEU A 242 -21.91 -7.38 -8.41
C LEU A 242 -22.41 -8.80 -8.68
N ALA A 243 -22.35 -9.22 -9.93
CA ALA A 243 -22.55 -10.62 -10.29
C ALA A 243 -21.17 -11.29 -10.35
N ASP A 244 -21.03 -12.41 -9.66
CA ASP A 244 -19.92 -13.36 -9.84
C ASP A 244 -20.16 -14.24 -11.07
#